data_AF-A0A7X1E604-F1
#
_entry.id   AF-A0A7X1E604-F1
#
_cell.length_a   1.000
_cell.length_b   1.000
_cell.length_c   1.000
_cell.angle_alpha   90.00
_cell.angle_beta   90.00
_cell.angle_gamma   90.00
#
_symmetry.space_group_name_H-M   'P 1'
#
loop_
_entity.id
_entity.type
_entity.pdbx_description
1 polymer ?
#
loop_
_entity_poly.entity_id
_entity_poly.type
_entity_poly.pdbx_seq_one_letter_code
_entity_poly.pdbx_strand_id
1 'polypeptide(L)'
;MGDGLSDERPIFGASGREWRTPPFWGIGTLESVHGETPFLHDGRASTLEEAILWHGGEAEQSKEEFMQLSAEDRQAVIAFLESL
;
A
#
# COMPACT_ATOMS: atom_id res chain seq x y z
N MET A 1 2.97 8.68 -3.98
CA MET A 1 2.45 7.46 -4.61
C MET A 1 2.70 7.38 -6.14
N GLY A 2 3.43 8.33 -6.75
CA GLY A 2 3.74 8.28 -8.19
C GLY A 2 2.56 8.68 -9.09
N ASP A 3 2.75 8.64 -10.41
CA ASP A 3 1.72 9.06 -11.37
C ASP A 3 0.52 8.11 -11.43
N GLY A 4 0.74 6.79 -11.27
CA GLY A 4 -0.32 5.78 -11.37
C GLY A 4 -1.39 5.84 -10.25
N LEU A 5 -1.08 6.58 -9.19
CA LEU A 5 -1.95 6.82 -8.03
C LEU A 5 -2.15 8.32 -7.80
N SER A 6 -2.04 9.14 -8.84
CA SER A 6 -2.38 10.55 -8.72
C SER A 6 -3.88 10.78 -8.88
N ASP A 7 -4.48 11.61 -8.02
CA ASP A 7 -5.85 12.09 -8.19
C ASP A 7 -5.96 13.40 -8.99
N GLU A 8 -4.81 13.90 -9.49
CA GLU A 8 -4.64 15.17 -10.21
C GLU A 8 -5.15 16.42 -9.46
N ARG A 9 -5.39 16.31 -8.15
CA ARG A 9 -5.97 17.38 -7.34
C ARG A 9 -4.98 17.85 -6.28
N PRO A 10 -4.39 19.05 -6.42
CA PRO A 10 -3.56 19.60 -5.37
C PRO A 10 -4.40 19.97 -4.14
N ILE A 11 -3.89 19.65 -2.96
CA ILE A 11 -4.47 20.02 -1.66
C ILE A 11 -3.42 20.84 -0.88
N PHE A 12 -3.68 22.14 -0.75
CA PHE A 12 -2.71 23.11 -0.21
C PHE A 12 -1.36 23.04 -0.95
N GLY A 13 -0.29 22.65 -0.25
CA GLY A 13 1.05 22.49 -0.82
C GLY A 13 1.35 21.09 -1.34
N ALA A 14 0.46 20.11 -1.13
CA ALA A 14 0.62 18.77 -1.65
C ALA A 14 0.04 18.68 -3.06
N SER A 15 0.82 18.14 -3.99
CA SER A 15 0.37 17.71 -5.30
C SER A 15 -0.53 16.48 -5.18
N GLY A 16 -1.32 16.19 -6.23
CA GLY A 16 -2.13 14.97 -6.27
C GLY A 16 -1.34 13.66 -6.27
N ARG A 17 0.00 13.71 -6.30
CA ARG A 17 0.92 12.55 -6.22
C ARG A 17 1.39 12.29 -4.80
N GLU A 18 1.16 13.23 -3.90
CA GLU A 18 1.64 13.23 -2.52
C GLU A 18 0.52 12.84 -1.59
N TRP A 19 0.74 11.74 -0.89
CA TRP A 19 -0.17 11.21 0.12
C TRP A 19 0.64 10.92 1.36
N ARG A 20 0.07 11.24 2.52
CA ARG A 20 0.68 10.87 3.78
C ARG A 20 0.67 9.35 3.90
N THR A 21 1.83 8.76 4.18
CA THR A 21 1.92 7.35 4.58
C THR A 21 1.20 7.16 5.92
N PRO A 22 0.09 6.39 5.96
CA PRO A 22 -0.58 6.09 7.22
C PRO A 22 0.31 5.16 8.07
N PRO A 23 0.15 5.16 9.41
CA PRO A 23 0.81 4.18 10.25
C PRO A 23 0.31 2.77 9.91
N PHE A 24 1.20 1.78 9.96
CA PHE A 24 0.86 0.37 9.72
C PHE A 24 0.29 -0.36 10.95
N TRP A 25 0.32 0.25 12.14
CA TRP A 25 -0.26 -0.36 13.33
C TRP A 25 -1.78 -0.56 13.19
N GLY A 26 -2.23 -1.79 13.44
CA GLY A 26 -3.61 -2.20 13.33
C GLY A 26 -4.05 -2.58 11.92
N ILE A 27 -3.14 -2.62 10.92
CA ILE A 27 -3.49 -3.00 9.55
C ILE A 27 -4.01 -4.44 9.47
N GLY A 28 -3.49 -5.34 10.31
CA GLY A 28 -3.95 -6.72 10.44
C GLY A 28 -5.34 -6.86 11.05
N THR A 29 -5.81 -5.83 11.76
CA THR A 29 -7.14 -5.83 12.40
C THR A 29 -8.24 -5.24 11.52
N LEU A 30 -7.88 -4.56 10.42
CA LEU A 30 -8.84 -3.86 9.57
C LEU A 30 -9.92 -4.79 9.03
N GLU A 31 -9.54 -5.98 8.57
CA GLU A 31 -10.51 -6.95 8.02
C GLU A 31 -11.52 -7.38 9.09
N SER A 32 -11.04 -7.68 10.30
CA SER A 32 -11.90 -8.09 11.41
C SER A 32 -12.89 -6.99 11.88
N VAL A 33 -12.57 -5.71 11.63
CA VAL A 33 -13.38 -4.57 12.06
C VAL A 33 -14.30 -4.06 10.94
N HIS A 34 -13.84 -4.09 9.69
CA HIS A 34 -14.52 -3.46 8.55
C HIS A 34 -15.10 -4.45 7.53
N GLY A 35 -14.76 -5.75 7.60
CA GLY A 35 -15.23 -6.80 6.70
C GLY A 35 -14.59 -6.80 5.31
N GLU A 36 -14.26 -5.61 4.78
CA GLU A 36 -13.43 -5.41 3.59
C GLU A 36 -12.37 -4.36 3.93
N THR A 37 -11.12 -4.59 3.53
CA THR A 37 -10.00 -3.67 3.79
C THR A 37 -9.53 -3.03 2.48
N PRO A 38 -10.13 -1.90 2.06
CA PRO A 38 -9.61 -1.15 0.93
C PRO A 38 -8.27 -0.51 1.31
N PHE A 39 -7.21 -0.84 0.57
CA PHE A 39 -5.89 -0.23 0.67
C PHE A 39 -5.70 0.85 -0.39
N LEU A 40 -4.64 1.66 -0.22
CA LEU A 40 -4.38 2.88 -0.97
C LEU A 40 -5.38 4.00 -0.64
N HIS A 41 -5.05 5.22 -1.04
CA HIS A 41 -5.84 6.40 -0.68
C HIS A 41 -7.22 6.44 -1.37
N ASP A 42 -7.36 5.73 -2.49
CA ASP A 42 -8.59 5.62 -3.28
C ASP A 42 -9.28 4.27 -3.12
N GLY A 43 -8.75 3.41 -2.24
CA GLY A 43 -9.35 2.13 -1.87
C GLY A 43 -9.35 1.07 -2.98
N ARG A 44 -8.57 1.25 -4.05
CA ARG A 44 -8.64 0.33 -5.22
C ARG A 44 -8.09 -1.06 -4.93
N ALA A 45 -7.15 -1.20 -3.99
CA ALA A 45 -6.50 -2.47 -3.68
C ALA A 45 -7.28 -3.21 -2.59
N SER A 46 -7.56 -4.50 -2.82
CA SER A 46 -8.28 -5.36 -1.87
C SER A 46 -7.34 -6.22 -1.03
N THR A 47 -6.06 -6.27 -1.39
CA THR A 47 -5.02 -7.02 -0.67
C THR A 47 -3.78 -6.17 -0.41
N LEU A 48 -3.00 -6.56 0.60
CA LEU A 48 -1.68 -5.95 0.88
C LEU A 48 -0.72 -6.15 -0.30
N GLU A 49 -0.79 -7.30 -0.97
CA GLU A 49 0.03 -7.58 -2.15
C GLU A 49 -0.30 -6.62 -3.30
N GLU A 50 -1.58 -6.44 -3.63
CA GLU A 50 -2.00 -5.44 -4.64
C GLU A 50 -1.56 -4.03 -4.24
N ALA A 51 -1.71 -3.68 -2.96
CA ALA A 51 -1.27 -2.38 -2.46
C ALA A 51 0.23 -2.18 -2.68
N ILE A 52 1.07 -3.17 -2.39
CA ILE A 52 2.52 -3.12 -2.63
C ILE A 52 2.82 -3.00 -4.13
N LEU A 53 2.17 -3.82 -4.96
CA LEU A 53 2.44 -3.87 -6.40
C LEU A 53 1.96 -2.63 -7.16
N TRP A 54 0.96 -1.92 -6.65
CA TRP A 54 0.44 -0.71 -7.29
C TRP A 54 1.03 0.59 -6.72
N HIS A 55 1.84 0.50 -5.67
CA HIS A 55 2.60 1.63 -5.18
C HIS A 55 3.68 2.06 -6.17
N GLY A 56 3.91 3.36 -6.24
CA GLY A 56 5.01 3.95 -6.99
C GLY A 56 5.51 5.25 -6.36
N GLY A 57 6.35 5.98 -7.09
CA GLY A 57 7.03 7.16 -6.56
C GLY A 57 8.10 6.74 -5.54
N GLU A 58 8.02 7.21 -4.31
CA GLU A 58 8.99 6.88 -3.27
C GLU A 58 9.06 5.38 -2.92
N ALA A 59 7.96 4.65 -3.13
CA ALA A 59 7.88 3.21 -2.85
C ALA A 59 8.31 2.31 -4.03
N GLU A 60 8.76 2.89 -5.15
CA GLU A 60 9.09 2.14 -6.36
C GLU A 60 10.16 1.08 -6.11
N GLN A 61 11.22 1.44 -5.39
CA GLN A 61 12.30 0.50 -5.04
C GLN A 61 11.79 -0.68 -4.20
N SER A 62 10.98 -0.41 -3.17
CA SER A 62 10.43 -1.47 -2.31
C SER A 62 9.51 -2.42 -3.09
N LYS A 63 8.73 -1.90 -4.04
CA LYS A 63 7.94 -2.73 -4.96
C LYS A 63 8.84 -3.63 -5.80
N GLU A 64 9.90 -3.07 -6.40
CA GLU A 64 10.85 -3.84 -7.22
C GLU A 64 11.54 -4.95 -6.42
N GLU A 65 11.97 -4.65 -5.19
CA GLU A 65 12.55 -5.64 -4.27
C GLU A 65 11.55 -6.73 -3.91
N PHE A 66 10.29 -6.38 -3.61
CA PHE A 66 9.22 -7.34 -3.36
C PHE A 66 8.94 -8.26 -4.57
N MET A 67 8.95 -7.70 -5.78
CA MET A 67 8.77 -8.48 -7.02
C MET A 67 9.93 -9.45 -7.31
N GLN A 68 11.10 -9.25 -6.70
CA GLN A 68 12.26 -10.13 -6.84
C GLN A 68 12.29 -11.24 -5.79
N LEU A 69 11.48 -11.14 -4.74
CA LEU A 69 11.38 -12.17 -3.70
C LEU A 69 10.81 -13.49 -4.24
N SER A 70 11.21 -14.58 -3.60
CA SER A 70 10.56 -15.88 -3.76
C SER A 70 9.10 -15.83 -3.32
N ALA A 71 8.28 -16.79 -3.75
CA ALA A 71 6.88 -16.85 -3.30
C ALA A 71 6.77 -17.00 -1.77
N GLU A 72 7.68 -17.77 -1.17
CA GLU A 72 7.74 -17.99 0.28
C GLU A 72 8.09 -16.70 1.03
N ASP A 73 9.09 -15.95 0.54
CA ASP A 73 9.49 -14.68 1.16
C ASP A 73 8.40 -13.61 1.02
N ARG A 74 7.70 -13.56 -0.12
CA ARG A 74 6.53 -12.66 -0.29
C ARG A 74 5.46 -12.97 0.75
N GLN A 75 5.11 -14.25 0.92
CA GLN A 75 4.14 -14.66 1.93
C GLN A 75 4.60 -14.30 3.34
N ALA A 76 5.88 -14.42 3.65
CA ALA A 76 6.42 -14.02 4.95
C ALA A 76 6.28 -12.50 5.19
N VAL A 77 6.51 -11.66 4.17
CA VAL A 77 6.29 -10.21 4.26
C VAL A 77 4.81 -9.89 4.48
N ILE A 78 3.91 -10.52 3.72
CA ILE A 78 2.46 -10.32 3.89
C ILE A 78 2.00 -10.73 5.29
N ALA A 79 2.41 -11.91 5.76
CA ALA A 79 2.08 -12.40 7.10
C ALA A 79 2.64 -11.49 8.21
N PHE A 80 3.83 -10.91 8.01
CA PHE A 80 4.36 -9.92 8.94
C PHE A 80 3.48 -8.66 8.98
N LEU A 81 3.07 -8.13 7.83
CA LEU A 81 2.20 -6.96 7.77
C LEU A 81 0.82 -7.23 8.40
N GLU A 82 0.25 -8.42 8.18
CA GLU A 82 -1.00 -8.87 8.82
C GLU A 82 -0.88 -9.04 10.34
N SER A 83 0.34 -9.10 10.89
CA SER A 83 0.56 -9.20 12.34
C SER A 83 0.67 -7.85 13.07
N LEU A 84 0.67 -6.73 12.32
CA LEU A 84 0.80 -5.35 12.84
C LEU A 84 -0.55 -4.72 13.18
#